data_AF-A0A947AA79-F1
#
_entry.id   AF-A0A947AA79-F1
#
_cell.length_a   1.000
_cell.length_b   1.000
_cell.length_c   1.000
_cell.angle_alpha   90.00
_cell.angle_beta   90.00
_cell.angle_gamma   90.00
#
_symmetry.space_group_name_H-M   'P 1'
#
loop_
_entity.id
_entity.type
_entity.pdbx_description
1 polymer ?
#
loop_
_entity_poly.entity_id
_entity_poly.type
_entity_poly.pdbx_seq_one_letter_code
_entity_poly.pdbx_strand_id
1 'polypeptide(L)'
;LGLVIPRIAEYMVKTFTPVQNTAWLALIALMALVGLSWFIPYFGVIPMALVMIGLMLTAFFSSHYLNQITSSEQRATVLSFKGLAFNLAYGIIGVLFALLMQQLRVKNQLAHSDWTAELIGDEAFRQSLGWFPWYASLLIVALTLYCRHALKETPAPTEVS
;
A
#
# COMPACT_ATOMS: atom_id res chain seq x y z
N LEU A 1 0.81 10.79 -17.28
CA LEU A 1 0.80 10.58 -15.81
C LEU A 1 1.74 11.55 -15.07
N GLY A 2 3.00 11.68 -15.48
CA GLY A 2 4.03 12.46 -14.75
C GLY A 2 3.72 13.92 -14.37
N LEU A 3 2.90 14.64 -15.14
CA LEU A 3 2.52 16.05 -14.84
C LEU A 3 1.12 16.20 -14.23
N VAL A 4 0.25 15.20 -14.40
CA VAL A 4 -1.17 15.29 -13.98
C VAL A 4 -1.32 14.87 -12.52
N ILE A 5 -0.64 13.79 -12.11
CA ILE A 5 -0.79 13.26 -10.75
C ILE A 5 -0.27 14.22 -9.68
N PRO A 6 0.87 14.92 -9.84
CA PRO A 6 1.29 15.93 -8.87
C PRO A 6 0.27 17.06 -8.69
N ARG A 7 -0.39 17.50 -9.79
CA ARG A 7 -1.47 18.50 -9.71
C ARG A 7 -2.70 17.98 -8.96
N ILE A 8 -3.07 16.72 -9.18
CA ILE A 8 -4.14 16.07 -8.41
C ILE A 8 -3.75 16.01 -6.93
N ALA A 9 -2.51 15.61 -6.62
CA ALA A 9 -2.02 15.52 -5.26
C ALA A 9 -2.03 16.89 -4.55
N GLU A 10 -1.58 17.94 -5.22
CA GLU A 10 -1.66 19.32 -4.72
C GLU A 10 -3.10 19.77 -4.47
N TYR A 11 -4.01 19.47 -5.39
CA TYR A 11 -5.42 19.77 -5.23
C TYR A 11 -6.03 19.05 -4.02
N MET A 12 -5.70 17.77 -3.84
CA MET A 12 -6.15 16.95 -2.70
C MET A 12 -5.66 17.52 -1.37
N VAL A 13 -4.39 17.92 -1.28
CA VAL A 13 -3.84 18.51 -0.05
C VAL A 13 -4.48 19.86 0.29
N LYS A 14 -4.85 20.67 -0.71
CA LYS A 14 -5.52 21.97 -0.49
C LYS A 14 -6.98 21.84 -0.09
N THR A 15 -7.65 20.76 -0.50
CA THR A 15 -9.10 20.59 -0.35
C THR A 15 -9.48 19.70 0.83
N PHE A 16 -8.65 18.71 1.15
CA PHE A 16 -8.96 17.68 2.15
C PHE A 16 -7.97 17.67 3.31
N THR A 17 -8.43 17.18 4.45
CA THR A 17 -7.57 16.92 5.62
C THR A 17 -6.59 15.76 5.35
N PRO A 18 -5.45 15.67 6.09
CA PRO A 18 -4.51 14.56 5.96
C PRO A 18 -5.14 13.17 6.14
N VAL A 19 -6.12 13.06 7.05
CA VAL A 19 -6.87 11.83 7.29
C VAL A 19 -7.71 11.45 6.08
N GLN A 20 -8.43 12.42 5.50
CA GLN A 20 -9.23 12.19 4.28
C GLN A 20 -8.36 11.80 3.09
N ASN A 21 -7.21 12.45 2.89
CA ASN A 21 -6.27 12.10 1.82
C ASN A 21 -5.71 10.68 1.98
N THR A 22 -5.42 10.27 3.21
CA THR A 22 -4.99 8.90 3.51
C THR A 22 -6.11 7.89 3.25
N ALA A 23 -7.37 8.24 3.57
CA ALA A 23 -8.52 7.39 3.28
C ALA A 23 -8.76 7.23 1.77
N TRP A 24 -8.64 8.30 0.99
CA TRP A 24 -8.70 8.23 -0.47
C TRP A 24 -7.58 7.37 -1.06
N LEU A 25 -6.36 7.52 -0.56
CA LEU A 25 -5.23 6.69 -0.97
C LEU A 25 -5.48 5.20 -0.66
N ALA A 26 -5.99 4.88 0.52
CA ALA A 26 -6.37 3.52 0.90
C ALA A 26 -7.45 2.95 -0.02
N LEU A 27 -8.46 3.74 -0.36
CA LEU A 27 -9.52 3.34 -1.29
C LEU A 27 -8.96 3.06 -2.69
N ILE A 28 -8.11 3.94 -3.23
CA ILE A 28 -7.45 3.76 -4.53
C ILE A 28 -6.61 2.48 -4.54
N ALA A 29 -5.83 2.24 -3.48
CA ALA A 29 -5.03 1.04 -3.33
C ALA A 29 -5.90 -0.24 -3.31
N LEU A 30 -6.99 -0.25 -2.54
CA LEU A 30 -7.92 -1.38 -2.50
C LEU A 30 -8.59 -1.63 -3.85
N MET A 31 -9.07 -0.59 -4.54
CA MET A 31 -9.65 -0.72 -5.87
C MET A 31 -8.65 -1.28 -6.88
N ALA A 32 -7.38 -0.84 -6.81
CA ALA A 32 -6.32 -1.36 -7.66
C ALA A 32 -6.07 -2.85 -7.40
N LEU A 33 -5.97 -3.26 -6.13
CA LEU A 33 -5.74 -4.65 -5.75
C LEU A 33 -6.92 -5.55 -6.13
N VAL A 34 -8.16 -5.14 -5.85
CA VAL A 34 -9.36 -5.89 -6.25
C VAL A 34 -9.43 -6.03 -7.78
N GLY A 35 -9.14 -4.95 -8.51
CA GLY A 35 -9.11 -4.98 -9.97
C GLY A 35 -8.04 -5.92 -10.52
N LEU A 36 -6.85 -5.99 -9.89
CA LEU A 36 -5.82 -6.96 -10.26
C LEU A 36 -6.24 -8.41 -9.96
N SER A 37 -6.95 -8.66 -8.86
CA SER A 37 -7.41 -10.00 -8.48
C SER A 37 -8.39 -10.62 -9.48
N TRP A 38 -9.14 -9.81 -10.24
CA TRP A 38 -10.10 -10.32 -11.22
C TRP A 38 -9.47 -10.88 -12.50
N PHE A 39 -8.18 -10.64 -12.76
CA PHE A 39 -7.46 -11.22 -13.91
C PHE A 39 -8.17 -11.04 -15.27
N ILE A 40 -8.83 -9.89 -15.48
CA ILE A 40 -9.56 -9.61 -16.71
C ILE A 40 -8.54 -9.39 -17.85
N PRO A 41 -8.56 -10.21 -18.93
CA PRO A 41 -7.65 -10.05 -20.07
C PRO A 41 -7.76 -8.64 -20.68
N TYR A 42 -6.64 -8.06 -21.10
CA TYR A 42 -6.50 -6.72 -21.69
C TYR A 42 -6.84 -5.52 -20.77
N PHE A 43 -7.71 -5.70 -19.78
CA PHE A 43 -8.12 -4.64 -18.85
C PHE A 43 -7.19 -4.48 -17.64
N GLY A 44 -6.20 -5.36 -17.45
CA GLY A 44 -5.20 -5.28 -16.38
C GLY A 44 -4.38 -3.97 -16.36
N VAL A 45 -4.34 -3.23 -17.47
CA VAL A 45 -3.69 -1.92 -17.55
C VAL A 45 -4.38 -0.88 -16.65
N ILE A 46 -5.70 -0.95 -16.49
CA ILE A 46 -6.48 0.00 -15.68
C ILE A 46 -6.11 -0.09 -14.20
N PRO A 47 -6.20 -1.27 -13.53
CA PRO A 47 -5.79 -1.37 -12.13
C PRO A 47 -4.29 -1.13 -11.96
N MET A 48 -3.45 -1.46 -12.96
CA MET A 48 -2.03 -1.08 -12.92
C MET A 48 -1.83 0.43 -12.94
N ALA A 49 -2.62 1.18 -13.71
CA ALA A 49 -2.61 2.64 -13.66
C ALA A 49 -3.02 3.17 -12.28
N LEU A 50 -4.01 2.54 -11.62
CA LEU A 50 -4.38 2.88 -10.24
C LEU A 50 -3.25 2.59 -9.24
N VAL A 51 -2.50 1.48 -9.40
CA VAL A 51 -1.29 1.22 -8.59
C VAL A 51 -0.29 2.35 -8.77
N MET A 52 0.00 2.75 -10.01
CA MET A 52 0.95 3.83 -10.30
C MET A 52 0.50 5.16 -9.69
N ILE A 53 -0.79 5.49 -9.77
CA ILE A 53 -1.37 6.67 -9.14
C ILE A 53 -1.18 6.60 -7.62
N GLY A 54 -1.50 5.45 -6.99
CA GLY A 54 -1.31 5.24 -5.56
C GLY A 54 0.15 5.41 -5.12
N LEU A 55 1.11 4.86 -5.87
CA LEU A 55 2.54 5.04 -5.58
C LEU A 55 2.97 6.51 -5.67
N MET A 56 2.52 7.23 -6.71
CA MET A 56 2.83 8.65 -6.88
C MET A 56 2.20 9.52 -5.78
N LEU A 57 0.94 9.26 -5.41
CA LEU A 57 0.27 9.96 -4.30
C LEU A 57 0.97 9.66 -2.96
N THR A 58 1.35 8.41 -2.73
CA THR A 58 2.11 8.01 -1.53
C THR A 58 3.44 8.76 -1.45
N ALA A 59 4.19 8.82 -2.55
CA ALA A 59 5.45 9.55 -2.61
C ALA A 59 5.27 11.05 -2.34
N PHE A 60 4.22 11.66 -2.91
CA PHE A 60 3.89 13.06 -2.69
C PHE A 60 3.46 13.34 -1.25
N PHE A 61 2.44 12.65 -0.73
CA PHE A 61 1.92 12.87 0.63
C PHE A 61 2.98 12.62 1.70
N SER A 62 3.75 11.53 1.58
CA SER A 62 4.83 11.24 2.51
C SER A 62 5.99 12.25 2.44
N SER A 63 6.16 12.96 1.32
CA SER A 63 7.10 14.08 1.24
C SER A 63 6.49 15.34 1.86
N HIS A 64 5.27 15.69 1.43
CA HIS A 64 4.58 16.91 1.83
C HIS A 64 4.35 16.99 3.35
N TYR A 65 3.67 15.99 3.92
CA TYR A 65 3.30 16.02 5.33
C TYR A 65 4.50 15.83 6.26
N LEU A 66 5.43 14.94 5.90
CA LEU A 66 6.60 14.66 6.73
C LEU A 66 7.59 15.82 6.74
N ASN A 67 7.84 16.43 5.58
CA ASN A 67 8.76 17.58 5.49
C ASN A 67 8.16 18.85 6.11
N GLN A 68 6.83 19.00 6.15
CA GLN A 68 6.17 20.15 6.77
C GLN A 68 6.41 20.21 8.29
N ILE A 69 6.48 19.05 8.96
CA ILE A 69 6.68 18.95 10.41
C ILE A 69 8.14 18.71 10.82
N THR A 70 9.07 18.66 9.84
CA THR A 70 10.48 18.37 10.10
C THR A 70 11.34 19.63 9.93
N SER A 71 12.06 20.01 10.98
CA SER A 71 13.04 21.11 10.93
C SER A 71 14.12 20.80 9.88
N SER A 72 14.64 21.85 9.22
CA SER A 72 15.61 21.68 8.13
C SER A 72 16.83 20.83 8.52
N GLU A 73 17.25 20.89 9.78
CA GLU A 73 18.37 20.12 10.33
C GLU A 73 18.13 18.61 10.36
N GLN A 74 16.88 18.16 10.52
CA GLN A 74 16.54 16.74 10.65
C GLN A 74 15.94 16.13 9.37
N ARG A 75 15.76 16.91 8.30
CA ARG A 75 15.16 16.44 7.03
C ARG A 75 15.89 15.23 6.43
N ALA A 76 17.22 15.22 6.48
CA ALA A 76 18.02 14.11 5.96
C ALA A 76 17.81 12.81 6.77
N THR A 77 17.74 12.92 8.09
CA THR A 77 17.46 11.80 9.01
C THR A 77 16.08 11.22 8.76
N VAL A 78 15.07 12.09 8.68
CA VAL A 78 13.68 11.70 8.45
C VAL A 78 13.48 11.07 7.08
N LEU A 79 14.16 11.59 6.04
CA LEU A 79 14.15 10.99 4.71
C LEU A 79 14.81 9.60 4.69
N SER A 80 15.92 9.43 5.42
CA SER A 80 16.58 8.13 5.58
C SER A 80 15.69 7.11 6.30
N PHE A 81 15.03 7.52 7.40
CA PHE A 81 14.08 6.67 8.13
C PHE A 81 12.90 6.27 7.26
N LYS A 82 12.33 7.21 6.48
CA LYS A 82 11.31 6.92 5.48
C LYS A 82 11.77 5.85 4.49
N GLY A 83 12.97 6.00 3.93
CA GLY A 83 13.55 5.02 3.00
C GLY A 83 13.72 3.63 3.63
N LEU A 84 14.24 3.56 4.86
CA LEU A 84 14.39 2.32 5.62
C LEU A 84 13.03 1.64 5.86
N ALA A 85 12.02 2.41 6.29
CA ALA A 85 10.68 1.90 6.56
C ALA A 85 10.04 1.30 5.29
N PHE A 86 10.16 1.97 4.14
CA PHE A 86 9.68 1.43 2.87
C PHE A 86 10.42 0.15 2.46
N ASN A 87 11.75 0.13 2.55
CA ASN A 87 12.53 -1.06 2.21
C ASN A 87 12.19 -2.26 3.10
N LEU A 88 12.03 -2.02 4.41
CA LEU A 88 11.62 -3.06 5.35
C LEU A 88 10.21 -3.58 5.02
N ALA A 89 9.26 -2.69 4.76
CA ALA A 89 7.90 -3.07 4.37
C ALA A 89 7.90 -3.91 3.09
N TYR A 90 8.64 -3.50 2.06
CA TYR A 90 8.77 -4.28 0.82
C TYR A 90 9.41 -5.64 1.05
N GLY A 91 10.44 -5.71 1.90
CA GLY A 91 11.07 -6.98 2.28
C GLY A 91 10.10 -7.95 2.96
N ILE A 92 9.34 -7.46 3.96
CA ILE A 92 8.33 -8.27 4.66
C ILE A 92 7.25 -8.74 3.69
N ILE A 93 6.70 -7.84 2.86
CA ILE A 93 5.68 -8.19 1.87
C ILE A 93 6.22 -9.24 0.89
N GLY A 94 7.47 -9.10 0.42
CA GLY A 94 8.11 -10.07 -0.47
C GLY A 94 8.25 -11.46 0.15
N VAL A 95 8.65 -11.55 1.42
CA VAL A 95 8.74 -12.82 2.15
C VAL A 95 7.36 -13.45 2.33
N LEU A 96 6.36 -12.67 2.76
CA LEU A 96 4.99 -13.16 2.93
C LEU A 96 4.40 -13.67 1.60
N PHE A 97 4.65 -12.94 0.51
CA PHE A 97 4.26 -13.35 -0.83
C PHE A 97 4.94 -14.66 -1.26
N ALA A 98 6.25 -14.81 -1.05
CA ALA A 98 6.98 -16.03 -1.38
C ALA A 98 6.45 -17.26 -0.60
N LEU A 99 6.16 -17.09 0.70
CA LEU A 99 5.57 -18.14 1.53
C LEU A 99 4.17 -18.53 1.05
N LEU A 100 3.32 -17.56 0.76
CA LEU A 100 1.98 -17.82 0.22
C LEU A 100 2.05 -18.54 -1.13
N MET A 101 2.92 -18.07 -2.03
CA MET A 101 3.15 -18.70 -3.33
C MET A 101 3.59 -20.16 -3.19
N GLN A 102 4.51 -20.44 -2.28
CA GLN A 102 4.97 -21.81 -2.02
C GLN A 102 3.81 -22.69 -1.50
N GLN A 103 3.02 -22.19 -0.54
CA GLN A 103 1.89 -22.94 0.00
C GLN A 103 0.83 -23.25 -1.08
N LEU A 104 0.51 -22.28 -1.94
CA LEU A 104 -0.45 -22.48 -3.02
C LEU A 104 0.07 -23.44 -4.09
N ARG A 105 1.36 -23.40 -4.42
CA ARG A 105 1.99 -24.38 -5.34
C ARG A 105 1.87 -25.80 -4.80
N VAL A 106 2.23 -26.02 -3.54
CA VAL A 106 2.11 -27.35 -2.90
C VAL A 106 0.66 -27.81 -2.89
N LYS A 107 -0.28 -26.92 -2.53
CA LYS A 107 -1.71 -27.24 -2.53
C LYS A 107 -2.22 -27.65 -3.91
N ASN A 108 -1.88 -26.89 -4.95
CA ASN A 108 -2.31 -27.17 -6.33
C ASN A 108 -1.67 -28.46 -6.87
N GLN A 109 -0.39 -28.73 -6.53
CA GLN A 109 0.29 -29.97 -6.92
C GLN A 109 -0.36 -31.22 -6.28
N LEU A 110 -0.80 -31.12 -5.03
CA LEU A 110 -1.49 -32.21 -4.33
C LEU A 110 -2.92 -32.43 -4.87
N ALA A 111 -3.61 -31.36 -5.26
CA ALA A 111 -4.97 -31.42 -5.78
C ALA A 111 -5.05 -31.87 -7.25
N HIS A 112 -4.01 -31.58 -8.04
CA HIS A 112 -3.96 -31.82 -9.48
C HIS A 112 -2.62 -32.45 -9.87
N SER A 113 -2.50 -33.76 -9.66
CA SER A 113 -1.27 -34.51 -9.95
C SER A 113 -0.93 -34.60 -11.45
N ASP A 114 -1.89 -34.29 -12.31
CA ASP A 114 -1.80 -34.30 -13.77
C ASP A 114 -1.37 -32.95 -14.37
N TRP A 115 -1.35 -31.87 -13.58
CA TRP A 115 -0.96 -30.55 -14.06
C TRP A 115 0.56 -30.41 -14.25
N THR A 116 0.95 -29.65 -15.26
CA THR A 116 2.36 -29.29 -15.47
C THR A 116 2.84 -28.32 -14.40
N ALA A 117 4.15 -28.29 -14.16
CA ALA A 117 4.76 -27.37 -13.18
C ALA A 117 4.50 -25.88 -13.52
N GLU A 118 4.40 -25.56 -14.81
CA GLU A 118 4.05 -24.22 -15.31
C GLU A 118 2.62 -23.84 -14.92
N LEU A 119 1.64 -24.70 -15.19
CA LEU A 119 0.23 -24.43 -14.87
C LEU A 119 0.01 -24.31 -13.35
N ILE A 120 0.70 -25.13 -12.55
CA ILE A 120 0.71 -25.01 -11.08
C ILE A 120 1.26 -23.65 -10.65
N GLY A 121 2.32 -23.17 -11.29
CA GLY A 121 2.94 -21.88 -11.03
C GLY A 121 1.99 -20.71 -11.33
N ASP A 122 1.37 -20.72 -12.50
CA ASP A 122 0.44 -19.69 -12.97
C ASP A 122 -0.81 -19.61 -12.11
N GLU A 123 -1.41 -20.77 -11.78
CA GLU A 123 -2.61 -20.80 -10.94
C GLU A 123 -2.28 -20.41 -9.50
N ALA A 124 -1.12 -20.81 -8.96
CA ALA A 124 -0.67 -20.32 -7.65
C ALA A 124 -0.47 -18.80 -7.64
N PHE A 125 0.10 -18.23 -8.70
CA PHE A 125 0.24 -16.77 -8.86
C PHE A 125 -1.12 -16.08 -8.91
N ARG A 126 -2.04 -16.59 -9.73
CA ARG A 126 -3.41 -16.08 -9.82
C ARG A 126 -4.13 -16.11 -8.48
N GLN A 127 -4.05 -17.23 -7.76
CA GLN A 127 -4.62 -17.37 -6.43
C GLN A 127 -3.98 -16.41 -5.43
N SER A 128 -2.66 -16.21 -5.49
CA SER A 128 -1.96 -15.29 -4.58
C SER A 128 -2.44 -13.84 -4.71
N LEU A 129 -2.73 -13.38 -5.94
CA LEU A 129 -3.28 -12.05 -6.19
C LEU A 129 -4.69 -11.87 -5.62
N GLY A 130 -5.46 -12.96 -5.47
CA GLY A 130 -6.74 -12.96 -4.76
C GLY A 130 -6.64 -12.65 -3.26
N TRP A 131 -5.48 -12.87 -2.63
CA TRP A 131 -5.26 -12.60 -1.21
C TRP A 131 -4.88 -11.15 -0.91
N PHE A 132 -4.33 -10.42 -1.87
CA PHE A 132 -3.81 -9.07 -1.64
C PHE A 132 -4.84 -8.06 -1.12
N PRO A 133 -6.08 -8.00 -1.64
CA PRO A 133 -7.10 -7.12 -1.08
C PRO A 133 -7.39 -7.39 0.40
N TRP A 134 -7.35 -8.66 0.82
CA TRP A 134 -7.61 -9.06 2.19
C TRP A 134 -6.47 -8.67 3.13
N TYR A 135 -5.22 -8.94 2.75
CA TYR A 135 -4.05 -8.48 3.52
C TYR A 135 -4.03 -6.96 3.66
N ALA A 136 -4.28 -6.23 2.56
CA ALA A 136 -4.33 -4.78 2.58
C ALA A 136 -5.45 -4.26 3.48
N SER A 137 -6.65 -4.84 3.40
CA SER A 137 -7.78 -4.47 4.26
C SER A 137 -7.47 -4.69 5.73
N LEU A 138 -6.89 -5.85 6.08
CA LEU A 138 -6.50 -6.16 7.46
C LEU A 138 -5.44 -5.18 7.98
N LEU A 139 -4.43 -4.85 7.17
CA LEU A 139 -3.41 -3.86 7.53
C LEU A 139 -4.00 -2.46 7.71
N ILE A 140 -4.88 -2.02 6.80
CA ILE A 140 -5.56 -0.72 6.89
C ILE A 140 -6.39 -0.64 8.17
N VAL A 141 -7.17 -1.68 8.49
CA VAL A 141 -7.98 -1.73 9.72
C VAL A 141 -7.08 -1.71 10.96
N ALA A 142 -6.06 -2.58 11.02
CA ALA A 142 -5.14 -2.66 12.15
C ALA A 142 -4.42 -1.33 12.39
N LEU A 143 -3.88 -0.71 11.33
CA LEU A 143 -3.20 0.59 11.42
C LEU A 143 -4.18 1.71 11.82
N THR A 144 -5.40 1.69 11.30
CA THR A 144 -6.41 2.69 11.68
C THR A 144 -6.76 2.58 13.16
N LEU A 145 -6.96 1.37 13.67
CA LEU A 145 -7.23 1.13 15.10
C LEU A 145 -6.04 1.55 15.97
N TYR A 146 -4.82 1.17 15.57
CA TYR A 146 -3.60 1.55 16.27
C TYR A 146 -3.42 3.08 16.32
N CYS A 147 -3.52 3.77 15.17
CA CYS A 147 -3.42 5.22 15.12
C CYS A 147 -4.51 5.90 15.95
N ARG A 148 -5.75 5.40 15.92
CA ARG A 148 -6.83 5.93 16.75
C ARG A 148 -6.58 5.74 18.24
N HIS A 149 -5.92 4.65 18.64
CA HIS A 149 -5.55 4.43 20.03
C HIS A 149 -4.39 5.35 20.43
N ALA A 150 -3.29 5.36 19.66
CA ALA A 150 -2.11 6.18 19.95
C ALA A 150 -2.41 7.69 20.00
N LEU A 151 -3.29 8.19 19.13
CA LEU A 151 -3.69 9.60 19.11
C LEU A 151 -4.60 10.01 20.28
N LYS A 152 -5.32 9.06 20.90
CA LYS A 152 -6.14 9.34 22.09
C LYS A 152 -5.30 9.51 23.35
N GLU A 153 -4.13 8.87 23.42
CA GLU A 153 -3.25 8.86 24.58
C GLU A 153 -2.31 10.09 24.64
N THR A 154 -2.42 11.05 23.71
CA THR A 154 -1.60 12.28 23.72
C THR A 154 -2.38 13.43 24.40
N PRO A 155 -2.01 13.88 25.62
CA PRO A 155 -2.66 15.02 26.26
C PRO A 155 -2.45 16.31 25.47
N ALA A 156 -3.44 17.21 25.46
CA ALA A 156 -3.30 18.53 24.85
C ALA A 156 -2.14 19.30 25.52
N PRO A 157 -1.34 20.08 24.78
CA PRO A 157 -0.34 20.95 25.38
C PRO A 157 -1.05 21.96 26.28
N THR A 158 -0.74 21.96 27.58
CA THR A 158 -1.15 23.01 28.50
C THR A 158 -0.55 24.33 28.00
N GLU A 159 -1.39 25.26 27.58
CA GLU A 159 -1.00 26.65 27.33
C GLU A 159 -0.40 27.20 28.63
N VAL A 160 0.90 27.51 28.59
CA VAL A 160 1.55 28.27 29.65
C VAL A 160 1.22 29.74 29.38
N SER A 161 0.29 30.29 30.16
CA SER A 161 -0.07 31.71 30.22
C SER A 161 1.03 32.56 30.83
#